data_AF-M1DRG6-F1
#
_entry.id   AF-M1DRG6-F1
#
_cell.length_a   1.000
_cell.length_b   1.000
_cell.length_c   1.000
_cell.angle_alpha   90.00
_cell.angle_beta   90.00
_cell.angle_gamma   90.00
#
_symmetry.space_group_name_H-M   'P 1'
#
loop_
_entity.id
_entity.type
_entity.pdbx_description
1 polymer ?
#
loop_
_entity_poly.entity_id
_entity_poly.type
_entity_poly.pdbx_seq_one_letter_code
_entity_poly.pdbx_strand_id
1 'polypeptide(L)'
;MATASNAWPPPVLIIPSYLNSLTPKTAKPKHSIPIKDITYVHSESTVLWDEEEVDNMVIQEDLEFAVIEKFSYGWPELEEIRKIMPLQYKIKAECKIGFLRDRHVLIRLTTMED
;
A
#
# COMPACT_ATOMS: atom_id res chain seq x y z
N MET A 1 -57.07 14.70 42.91
CA MET A 1 -56.71 14.10 41.62
C MET A 1 -55.26 14.43 41.34
N ALA A 2 -54.35 13.45 41.44
CA ALA A 2 -52.93 13.63 41.11
C ALA A 2 -52.63 12.72 39.92
N THR A 3 -52.35 13.33 38.76
CA THR A 3 -51.90 12.66 37.54
C THR A 3 -50.39 12.47 37.57
N ALA A 4 -49.99 11.25 37.19
CA ALA A 4 -48.62 10.76 37.15
C ALA A 4 -47.69 11.55 36.22
N SER A 5 -46.39 11.54 36.51
CA SER A 5 -45.36 11.60 35.47
C SER A 5 -44.03 11.05 35.99
N ASN A 6 -43.79 9.78 35.70
CA ASN A 6 -42.49 9.14 35.80
C ASN A 6 -41.63 9.60 34.62
N ALA A 7 -40.51 10.29 34.87
CA ALA A 7 -39.55 10.62 33.83
C ALA A 7 -38.12 10.33 34.32
N TRP A 8 -37.58 9.20 33.89
CA TRP A 8 -36.17 8.79 33.84
C TRP A 8 -36.02 7.97 32.53
N PRO A 9 -34.92 8.03 31.73
CA PRO A 9 -33.52 8.33 32.10
C PRO A 9 -32.90 9.62 31.56
N PRO A 10 -31.70 10.00 32.07
CA PRO A 10 -31.07 11.29 31.82
C PRO A 10 -30.59 11.43 30.37
N PRO A 11 -30.41 12.68 29.90
CA PRO A 11 -29.93 12.95 28.55
C PRO A 11 -28.49 12.42 28.39
N VAL A 12 -28.33 11.49 27.45
CA VAL A 12 -27.03 11.01 26.99
C VAL A 12 -26.30 12.19 26.34
N LEU A 13 -25.21 12.64 26.97
CA LEU A 13 -24.26 13.57 26.36
C LEU A 13 -23.53 12.83 25.24
N ILE A 14 -24.00 13.03 24.01
CA ILE A 14 -23.30 12.61 22.80
C ILE A 14 -22.04 13.48 22.71
N ILE A 15 -20.89 12.90 23.02
CA ILE A 15 -19.57 13.53 22.82
C ILE A 15 -19.20 13.30 21.34
N PRO A 16 -19.18 14.31 20.45
CA PRO A 16 -18.73 14.13 19.07
C PRO A 16 -17.20 14.27 19.01
N SER A 17 -16.47 13.41 19.74
CA SER A 17 -15.00 13.48 19.79
C SER A 17 -14.33 12.54 18.78
N TYR A 18 -14.97 11.42 18.42
CA TYR A 18 -14.33 10.43 17.56
C TYR A 18 -14.44 10.73 16.05
N LEU A 19 -15.50 11.46 15.63
CA LEU A 19 -15.79 11.69 14.21
C LEU A 19 -14.78 12.63 13.52
N ASN A 20 -14.12 13.50 14.29
CA ASN A 20 -13.10 14.42 13.78
C ASN A 20 -11.74 13.75 13.52
N SER A 21 -11.55 12.49 13.96
CA SER A 21 -10.33 11.72 13.64
C SER A 21 -10.39 11.05 12.26
N LEU A 22 -11.57 11.04 11.62
CA LEU A 22 -11.80 10.47 10.29
C LEU A 22 -11.61 11.49 9.17
N THR A 23 -10.96 12.63 9.41
CA THR A 23 -10.50 13.45 8.29
C THR A 23 -9.55 12.58 7.46
N PRO A 24 -9.89 12.25 6.19
CA PRO A 24 -8.91 11.63 5.33
C PRO A 24 -7.76 12.64 5.23
N LYS A 25 -6.58 12.29 5.76
CA LYS A 25 -5.33 12.94 5.35
C LYS A 25 -5.41 12.98 3.84
N THR A 26 -5.51 14.18 3.27
CA THR A 26 -5.65 14.42 1.83
C THR A 26 -4.74 13.46 1.10
N ALA A 27 -5.33 12.37 0.60
CA ALA A 27 -4.62 11.44 -0.24
C ALA A 27 -4.29 12.27 -1.47
N LYS A 28 -2.98 12.42 -1.75
CA LYS A 28 -2.52 13.03 -2.99
C LYS A 28 -3.38 12.44 -4.13
N PRO A 29 -3.89 13.25 -5.07
CA PRO A 29 -4.66 12.71 -6.18
C PRO A 29 -3.82 11.63 -6.83
N LYS A 30 -4.29 10.38 -6.75
CA LYS A 30 -3.67 9.26 -7.42
C LYS A 30 -3.88 9.52 -8.90
N HIS A 31 -2.88 10.08 -9.57
CA HIS A 31 -2.82 10.04 -11.02
C HIS A 31 -2.79 8.55 -11.37
N SER A 32 -3.92 8.01 -11.81
CA SER A 32 -4.00 6.58 -12.06
C SER A 32 -3.14 6.27 -13.26
N ILE A 33 -2.12 5.43 -13.07
CA ILE A 33 -1.36 4.83 -14.16
C ILE A 33 -2.36 4.24 -15.17
N PRO A 34 -2.34 4.68 -16.44
CA PRO A 34 -3.25 4.15 -17.44
C PRO A 34 -2.96 2.65 -17.67
N ILE A 35 -4.02 1.85 -17.74
CA ILE A 35 -3.88 0.42 -18.09
C ILE A 35 -3.56 0.34 -19.57
N LYS A 36 -2.40 -0.22 -19.90
CA LYS A 36 -1.96 -0.42 -21.29
C LYS A 36 -2.46 -1.74 -21.87
N ASP A 37 -2.71 -1.72 -23.17
CA ASP A 37 -3.09 -2.91 -23.93
C ASP A 37 -1.91 -3.88 -24.06
N ILE A 38 -2.23 -5.16 -24.15
CA ILE A 38 -1.25 -6.24 -24.33
C ILE A 38 -0.87 -6.31 -25.80
N THR A 39 0.41 -6.14 -26.10
CA THR A 39 1.01 -6.40 -27.42
C THR A 39 1.62 -7.80 -27.46
N TYR A 40 1.60 -8.44 -28.63
CA TYR A 40 2.23 -9.75 -28.82
C TYR A 40 3.54 -9.60 -29.57
N VAL A 41 4.67 -9.73 -28.87
CA VAL A 41 6.01 -9.70 -29.46
C VAL A 41 6.54 -11.13 -29.49
N HIS A 42 6.85 -11.66 -30.67
CA HIS A 42 7.30 -13.05 -30.83
C HIS A 42 6.41 -14.11 -30.17
N SER A 43 5.08 -13.94 -30.23
CA SER A 43 4.07 -14.80 -29.56
C SER A 43 4.04 -14.74 -28.03
N GLU A 44 4.81 -13.85 -27.42
CA GLU A 44 4.73 -13.54 -25.99
C GLU A 44 3.87 -12.30 -25.75
N SER A 45 2.99 -12.35 -24.74
CA SER A 45 2.19 -11.20 -24.31
C SER A 45 3.07 -10.22 -23.54
N THR A 46 3.39 -9.09 -24.15
CA THR A 46 4.27 -8.05 -23.60
C THR A 46 3.53 -6.71 -23.57
N VAL A 47 3.59 -6.02 -22.43
CA VAL A 47 3.12 -4.63 -22.33
C VAL A 47 4.31 -3.72 -22.61
N LEU A 48 4.19 -2.84 -23.62
CA LEU A 48 5.26 -1.93 -24.01
C LEU A 48 5.12 -0.59 -23.26
N TRP A 49 6.19 -0.19 -22.58
CA TRP A 49 6.29 1.07 -21.85
C TRP A 49 7.43 1.90 -22.43
N ASP A 50 7.21 3.21 -22.54
CA ASP A 50 8.27 4.16 -22.89
C ASP A 50 9.11 4.45 -21.63
N GLU A 51 10.40 4.68 -21.80
CA GLU A 51 11.33 4.92 -20.68
C GLU A 51 10.90 6.15 -19.84
N GLU A 52 10.56 7.26 -20.50
CA GLU A 52 10.05 8.48 -19.86
C GLU A 52 8.76 8.23 -19.07
N GLU A 53 7.89 7.35 -19.57
CA GLU A 53 6.64 7.00 -18.89
C GLU A 53 6.91 6.16 -17.64
N VAL A 54 7.85 5.20 -17.71
CA VAL A 54 8.27 4.41 -16.56
C VAL A 54 8.90 5.31 -15.50
N ASP A 55 9.79 6.22 -15.88
CA ASP A 55 10.42 7.15 -14.94
C ASP A 55 9.39 8.04 -14.24
N ASN A 56 8.42 8.56 -14.99
CA ASN A 56 7.37 9.38 -14.42
C ASN A 56 6.47 8.58 -13.46
N MET A 57 6.16 7.32 -13.78
CA MET A 57 5.44 6.44 -12.84
C MET A 57 6.25 6.15 -11.58
N VAL A 58 7.55 5.88 -11.72
CA VAL A 58 8.45 5.59 -10.60
C VAL A 58 8.51 6.78 -9.64
N ILE A 59 8.60 8.01 -10.18
CA ILE A 59 8.58 9.24 -9.39
C ILE A 59 7.20 9.48 -8.75
N GLN A 60 6.11 9.30 -9.51
CA GLN A 60 4.75 9.57 -9.04
C GLN A 60 4.30 8.62 -7.93
N GLU A 61 4.63 7.34 -8.04
CA GLU A 61 4.29 6.30 -7.06
C GLU A 61 5.39 6.09 -6.00
N ASP A 62 6.45 6.89 -6.02
CA ASP A 62 7.54 6.85 -5.04
C ASP A 62 8.24 5.47 -4.98
N LEU A 63 8.53 4.92 -6.16
CA LEU A 63 9.09 3.58 -6.39
C LEU A 63 10.60 3.60 -6.71
N GLU A 64 11.27 4.74 -6.59
CA GLU A 64 12.68 4.95 -6.99
C GLU A 64 13.65 3.92 -6.36
N PHE A 65 13.33 3.44 -5.15
CA PHE A 65 14.09 2.41 -4.44
C PHE A 65 13.23 1.19 -4.08
N ALA A 66 12.33 0.80 -4.98
CA ALA A 66 11.41 -0.31 -4.76
C ALA A 66 11.77 -1.56 -5.59
N VAL A 67 11.88 -2.70 -4.92
CA VAL A 67 12.05 -4.02 -5.54
C VAL A 67 10.74 -4.79 -5.42
N ILE A 68 10.29 -5.36 -6.54
CA ILE A 68 9.12 -6.24 -6.59
C ILE A 68 9.61 -7.68 -6.75
N GLU A 69 9.30 -8.51 -5.75
CA GLU A 69 9.61 -9.93 -5.79
C GLU A 69 8.33 -10.76 -5.91
N LYS A 70 8.36 -11.80 -6.74
CA LYS A 70 7.24 -12.71 -6.96
C LYS A 70 7.53 -14.09 -6.39
N PHE A 71 6.66 -14.57 -5.51
CA PHE A 71 6.76 -15.90 -4.94
C PHE A 71 6.03 -16.93 -5.81
N SER A 72 6.80 -17.83 -6.42
CA SER A 72 6.28 -18.89 -7.29
C SER A 72 5.67 -20.07 -6.52
N TYR A 73 6.25 -20.42 -5.37
CA TYR A 73 5.89 -21.59 -4.56
C TYR A 73 5.91 -21.24 -3.07
N GLY A 74 4.85 -21.61 -2.35
CA GLY A 74 4.65 -21.19 -0.98
C GLY A 74 4.38 -19.68 -0.85
N TRP A 75 3.72 -19.29 0.22
CA TRP A 75 3.49 -17.89 0.57
C TRP A 75 3.90 -17.73 2.03
N PRO A 76 5.19 -17.49 2.31
CA PRO A 76 5.67 -17.33 3.68
C PRO A 76 5.01 -16.13 4.33
N GLU A 77 4.94 -16.15 5.66
CA GLU A 77 4.31 -15.05 6.40
C GLU A 77 5.14 -13.77 6.30
N LEU A 78 4.49 -12.61 6.35
CA LEU A 78 5.17 -11.32 6.18
C LEU A 78 6.30 -11.11 7.18
N GLU A 79 6.15 -11.63 8.40
CA GLU A 79 7.18 -11.56 9.44
C GLU A 79 8.43 -12.39 9.10
N GLU A 80 8.25 -13.54 8.45
CA GLU A 80 9.37 -14.37 7.99
C GLU A 80 10.09 -13.70 6.83
N ILE A 81 9.33 -13.17 5.88
CA ILE A 81 9.85 -12.42 4.73
C ILE A 81 10.66 -11.21 5.23
N ARG A 82 10.16 -10.47 6.23
CA ARG A 82 10.88 -9.35 6.85
C ARG A 82 12.20 -9.71 7.50
N LYS A 83 12.37 -10.96 7.93
CA LYS A 83 13.65 -11.46 8.48
C LYS A 83 14.59 -11.92 7.38
N ILE A 84 14.06 -12.65 6.39
CA ILE A 84 14.85 -13.34 5.38
C ILE A 84 15.32 -12.40 4.28
N MET A 85 14.45 -11.53 3.76
CA MET A 85 14.78 -10.68 2.60
C MET A 85 15.95 -9.73 2.86
N PRO A 86 16.01 -8.98 3.99
CA PRO A 86 17.13 -8.09 4.23
C PRO A 86 18.46 -8.84 4.30
N LEU A 87 18.46 -10.06 4.86
CA LEU A 87 19.63 -10.93 4.93
C LEU A 87 20.07 -11.45 3.56
N GLN A 88 19.12 -11.86 2.71
CA GLN A 88 19.41 -12.39 1.38
C GLN A 88 19.98 -11.33 0.45
N TYR A 89 19.39 -10.13 0.47
CA TYR A 89 19.85 -9.00 -0.33
C TYR A 89 21.01 -8.23 0.31
N LYS A 90 21.42 -8.60 1.53
CA LYS A 90 22.47 -7.92 2.33
C LYS A 90 22.20 -6.42 2.52
N ILE A 91 20.92 -6.06 2.60
CA ILE A 91 20.46 -4.69 2.83
C ILE A 91 20.91 -4.29 4.24
N LYS A 92 21.70 -3.22 4.34
CA LYS A 92 22.23 -2.71 5.61
C LYS A 92 21.33 -1.65 6.22
N ALA A 93 20.62 -0.88 5.39
CA ALA A 93 19.71 0.15 5.85
C ALA A 93 18.34 -0.41 6.26
N GLU A 94 17.54 0.45 6.90
CA GLU A 94 16.16 0.13 7.20
C GLU A 94 15.36 0.04 5.89
N CYS A 95 14.64 -1.08 5.70
CA CYS A 95 13.76 -1.30 4.55
C CYS A 95 12.34 -1.59 5.01
N LYS A 96 11.36 -1.17 4.19
CA LYS A 96 9.94 -1.43 4.40
C LYS A 96 9.49 -2.55 3.49
N ILE A 97 9.10 -3.66 4.08
CA ILE A 97 8.63 -4.83 3.34
C ILE A 97 7.13 -5.03 3.58
N GLY A 98 6.39 -5.14 2.48
CA GLY A 98 4.94 -5.30 2.48
C GLY A 98 4.45 -6.13 1.31
N PHE A 99 3.24 -6.67 1.45
CA PHE A 99 2.57 -7.33 0.34
C PHE A 99 1.97 -6.31 -0.62
N LEU A 100 2.12 -6.57 -1.93
CA LEU A 100 1.48 -5.78 -2.97
C LEU A 100 0.17 -6.46 -3.40
N ARG A 101 0.21 -7.42 -4.34
CA ARG A 101 -0.93 -8.24 -4.82
C ARG A 101 -0.41 -9.57 -5.40
N ASP A 102 -1.26 -10.60 -5.50
CA ASP A 102 -1.03 -11.84 -6.27
C ASP A 102 0.37 -12.45 -6.13
N ARG A 103 0.72 -12.79 -4.90
CA ARG A 103 2.04 -13.34 -4.56
C ARG A 103 3.24 -12.43 -4.80
N HIS A 104 3.03 -11.11 -4.90
CA HIS A 104 4.10 -10.12 -4.99
C HIS A 104 4.36 -9.44 -3.64
N VAL A 105 5.65 -9.28 -3.33
CA VAL A 105 6.16 -8.51 -2.20
C VAL A 105 6.83 -7.26 -2.74
N LEU A 106 6.54 -6.14 -2.10
CA LEU A 106 7.22 -4.87 -2.34
C LEU A 106 8.22 -4.65 -1.21
N ILE A 107 9.47 -4.44 -1.60
CA ILE A 107 10.57 -4.07 -0.70
C ILE A 107 10.95 -2.64 -1.05
N ARG A 108 10.74 -1.70 -0.13
CA ARG A 108 11.17 -0.30 -0.30
C ARG A 108 12.43 -0.06 0.51
N LEU A 109 13.47 0.37 -0.17
CA LEU A 109 14.74 0.76 0.41
C LEU A 109 14.76 2.26 0.68
N THR A 110 15.70 2.70 1.48
CA THR A 110 15.89 4.10 1.85
C THR A 110 17.04 4.76 1.10
N THR A 111 17.96 3.96 0.57
CA THR A 111 19.17 4.41 -0.11
C THR A 111 19.39 3.59 -1.38
N MET A 112 20.03 4.20 -2.39
CA MET A 112 20.41 3.54 -3.63
C MET A 112 21.59 2.55 -3.45
N GLU A 113 22.32 2.68 -2.35
CA GLU A 113 23.55 1.93 -2.08
C GLU A 113 23.30 0.49 -1.60
N ASP A 114 22.05 0.14 -1.30
CA ASP A 114 21.56 -1.19 -0.90
C ASP A 114 20.70 -1.80 -2.01
#